data_AF-A0A937AUE6-F1
#
_entry.id   AF-A0A937AUE6-F1
#
_cell.length_a   1.000
_cell.length_b   1.000
_cell.length_c   1.000
_cell.angle_alpha   90.00
_cell.angle_beta   90.00
_cell.angle_gamma   90.00
#
_symmetry.space_group_name_H-M   'P 1'
#
loop_
_entity.id
_entity.type
_entity.pdbx_description
1 polymer ?
#
loop_
_entity_poly.entity_id
_entity_poly.type
_entity_poly.pdbx_seq_one_letter_code
_entity_poly.pdbx_strand_id
1 'polypeptide(L)'
;MAKFAHDEVVPYQQSEKGKKEQVAEMFNSIAFRYDFLNRFLTAGIDIQWRKKAIQQLKDIHPQLVLDVATGTADVAIMTPQMLKTNK
;
A
#
# COMPACT_ATOMS: atom_id res chain seq x y z
N MET A 1 -11.61 -11.11 26.31
CA MET A 1 -11.62 -11.17 24.82
C MET A 1 -11.36 -12.61 24.42
N ALA A 2 -12.06 -13.12 23.40
CA ALA A 2 -11.82 -14.47 22.89
C ALA A 2 -10.41 -14.55 22.27
N LYS A 3 -9.69 -15.63 22.55
CA LYS A 3 -8.35 -15.91 22.00
C LYS A 3 -8.54 -16.74 20.73
N PHE A 4 -8.05 -16.25 19.60
CA PHE A 4 -8.18 -16.93 18.32
C PHE A 4 -6.86 -17.60 17.91
N ALA A 5 -6.92 -18.69 17.14
CA ALA A 5 -5.72 -19.43 16.72
C ALA A 5 -4.70 -18.56 15.96
N HIS A 6 -5.17 -17.52 15.24
CA HIS A 6 -4.29 -16.60 14.54
C HIS A 6 -3.54 -15.64 15.47
N ASP A 7 -3.89 -15.52 16.76
CA ASP A 7 -3.22 -14.65 17.71
C ASP A 7 -1.78 -15.12 17.98
N GLU A 8 -1.55 -16.43 17.97
CA GLU A 8 -0.25 -17.07 18.26
C GLU A 8 0.65 -17.23 17.03
N VAL A 9 0.12 -17.05 15.81
CA VAL A 9 0.91 -17.14 14.58
C VAL A 9 1.76 -15.88 14.42
N VAL A 10 3.08 -16.07 14.30
CA VAL A 10 4.07 -15.00 14.08
C VAL A 10 4.92 -15.29 12.85
N PRO A 11 5.39 -14.27 12.11
CA PRO A 11 6.26 -14.45 10.95
C PRO A 11 7.59 -15.14 11.29
N TYR A 12 8.19 -14.82 12.44
CA TYR A 12 9.52 -15.29 12.84
C TYR A 12 9.47 -15.88 14.24
N GLN A 13 9.40 -17.21 14.34
CA GLN A 13 9.26 -17.94 15.62
C GLN A 13 10.41 -17.69 16.61
N GLN A 14 11.60 -17.35 16.13
CA GLN A 14 12.81 -17.12 16.93
C GLN A 14 13.10 -15.63 17.18
N SER A 15 12.17 -14.73 16.87
CA SER A 15 12.35 -13.29 17.06
C SER A 15 11.81 -12.84 18.41
N GLU A 16 12.62 -12.08 19.15
CA GLU A 16 12.21 -11.41 20.40
C GLU A 16 11.27 -10.20 20.16
N LYS A 17 11.04 -9.81 18.90
CA LYS A 17 10.19 -8.68 18.54
C LYS A 17 8.71 -9.02 18.71
N GLY A 18 7.89 -8.02 19.00
CA GLY A 18 6.44 -8.20 19.06
C GLY A 18 5.84 -8.55 17.69
N LYS A 19 4.73 -9.30 17.66
CA LYS A 19 4.05 -9.73 16.42
C LYS A 19 3.82 -8.60 15.41
N LYS A 20 3.39 -7.42 15.87
CA LYS A 20 3.15 -6.25 14.98
C LYS A 20 4.42 -5.81 14.26
N GLU A 21 5.54 -5.76 14.98
CA GLU A 21 6.84 -5.38 14.41
C GLU A 21 7.33 -6.43 13.43
N GLN A 22 7.20 -7.72 13.78
CA GLN A 22 7.56 -8.81 12.87
C GLN A 22 6.74 -8.78 11.58
N VAL A 23 5.43 -8.51 11.67
CA VAL A 23 4.57 -8.39 10.49
C VAL A 23 4.99 -7.21 9.62
N ALA A 24 5.28 -6.05 10.22
CA ALA A 24 5.77 -4.88 9.50
C ALA A 24 7.10 -5.16 8.79
N GLU A 25 8.05 -5.80 9.47
CA GLU A 25 9.36 -6.18 8.92
C GLU A 25 9.22 -7.19 7.77
N MET A 26 8.38 -8.21 7.94
CA MET A 26 8.08 -9.19 6.90
C MET A 26 7.55 -8.50 5.64
N PHE A 27 6.53 -7.63 5.77
CA PHE A 27 5.97 -6.91 4.63
C PHE A 27 6.99 -5.95 4.00
N ASN A 28 7.76 -5.22 4.80
CA ASN A 28 8.83 -4.35 4.29
C ASN A 28 9.88 -5.11 3.49
N SER A 29 10.22 -6.35 3.89
CA SER A 29 11.23 -7.15 3.20
C SER A 29 10.79 -7.63 1.81
N ILE A 30 9.48 -7.77 1.58
CA ILE A 30 8.92 -8.32 0.34
C ILE A 30 8.29 -7.28 -0.58
N ALA A 31 7.83 -6.14 -0.04
CA ALA A 31 7.02 -5.15 -0.77
C ALA A 31 7.59 -4.78 -2.15
N PHE A 32 8.89 -4.45 -2.20
CA PHE A 32 9.56 -4.07 -3.45
C PHE A 32 9.50 -5.16 -4.54
N ARG A 33 9.69 -6.42 -4.16
CA ARG A 33 9.64 -7.56 -5.10
C ARG A 33 8.23 -7.79 -5.62
N TYR A 34 7.23 -7.66 -4.73
CA TYR A 34 5.83 -7.79 -5.10
C TYR A 34 5.39 -6.67 -6.04
N ASP A 35 5.79 -5.42 -5.79
CA ASP A 35 5.48 -4.30 -6.67
C ASP A 35 6.12 -4.47 -8.04
N PHE A 36 7.39 -4.88 -8.10
CA PHE A 36 8.06 -5.20 -9.36
C PHE A 36 7.36 -6.33 -10.11
N LEU A 37 7.02 -7.43 -9.43
CA LEU A 37 6.38 -8.58 -10.04
C LEU A 37 4.98 -8.22 -10.54
N ASN A 38 4.18 -7.49 -9.75
CA ASN A 38 2.87 -7.00 -10.16
C ASN A 38 2.97 -6.11 -11.39
N ARG A 39 3.94 -5.19 -11.42
CA ARG A 39 4.21 -4.34 -12.58
C ARG A 39 4.52 -5.18 -13.82
N PHE A 40 5.40 -6.18 -13.66
CA PHE A 40 5.86 -7.02 -14.76
C PHE A 40 4.76 -7.94 -15.29
N LEU A 41 4.12 -8.71 -14.41
CA LEU A 41 3.10 -9.70 -14.77
C LEU A 41 1.85 -9.06 -15.37
N THR A 42 1.50 -7.85 -14.94
CA THR A 42 0.38 -7.11 -15.51
C THR A 42 0.76 -6.32 -16.75
N ALA A 43 2.01 -6.39 -17.21
CA ALA A 43 2.56 -5.53 -18.27
C ALA A 43 2.26 -4.04 -18.02
N GLY A 44 2.27 -3.61 -16.75
CA GLY A 44 1.98 -2.24 -16.34
C GLY A 44 0.51 -1.83 -16.35
N ILE A 45 -0.43 -2.75 -16.58
CA ILE A 45 -1.87 -2.45 -16.53
C ILE A 45 -2.27 -1.89 -15.16
N ASP A 46 -1.70 -2.37 -14.06
CA ASP A 46 -2.03 -1.89 -12.72
C ASP A 46 -1.73 -0.38 -12.51
N ILE A 47 -0.75 0.23 -13.22
CA ILE A 47 -0.55 1.70 -13.24
C ILE A 47 -1.77 2.38 -13.82
N GLN A 48 -2.32 1.83 -14.92
CA GLN A 48 -3.43 2.45 -15.63
C GLN A 48 -4.67 2.47 -14.77
N TRP A 49 -4.92 1.41 -14.00
CA TRP A 49 -6.01 1.36 -13.02
C TRP A 49 -5.86 2.42 -11.93
N ARG A 50 -4.66 2.60 -11.37
CA ARG A 50 -4.39 3.65 -10.38
C ARG A 50 -4.63 5.05 -10.97
N LYS A 51 -4.10 5.30 -12.18
CA LYS A 51 -4.32 6.56 -12.90
C LYS A 51 -5.80 6.81 -13.14
N LYS A 52 -6.56 5.79 -13.57
CA LYS A 52 -8.00 5.89 -13.81
C LYS A 52 -8.75 6.22 -12.53
N ALA A 53 -8.44 5.56 -11.42
CA ALA A 53 -9.04 5.84 -10.12
C ALA A 53 -8.78 7.29 -9.66
N ILE A 54 -7.52 7.74 -9.73
CA ILE A 54 -7.15 9.13 -9.38
C ILE A 54 -7.88 10.14 -10.29
N GLN A 55 -7.98 9.85 -11.59
CA GLN A 55 -8.65 10.72 -12.56
C GLN A 55 -10.13 10.95 -12.22
N GLN A 56 -10.81 9.99 -11.57
CA GLN A 56 -12.21 10.17 -11.13
C GLN A 56 -12.36 11.25 -10.06
N LEU A 57 -11.28 11.59 -9.35
CA LEU A 57 -11.29 12.62 -8.31
C LEU A 57 -11.07 14.03 -8.88
N LYS A 58 -10.79 14.17 -10.18
CA LYS A 58 -10.39 15.45 -10.77
C LYS A 58 -11.48 16.52 -10.64
N ASP A 59 -12.74 16.15 -10.86
CA ASP A 59 -13.84 17.12 -10.97
C ASP A 59 -14.22 17.75 -9.62
N ILE A 60 -13.90 17.07 -8.50
CA ILE A 60 -14.16 17.59 -7.14
C ILE A 60 -13.03 18.48 -6.62
N HIS A 61 -11.96 18.70 -7.39
CA HIS A 61 -10.83 19.59 -7.06
C HIS A 61 -10.36 19.44 -5.60
N PRO A 62 -10.01 18.21 -5.17
CA PRO A 62 -9.77 17.92 -3.76
C PRO A 62 -8.53 18.67 -3.29
N GLN A 63 -8.62 19.41 -2.18
CA GLN A 63 -7.46 20.10 -1.59
C GLN A 63 -6.67 19.18 -0.64
N LEU A 64 -7.35 18.19 -0.07
CA LEU A 64 -6.79 17.23 0.87
C LEU A 64 -7.26 15.82 0.49
N VAL A 65 -6.33 14.87 0.42
CA VAL A 65 -6.61 13.47 0.12
C VAL A 65 -5.94 12.59 1.18
N LEU A 66 -6.68 11.60 1.70
CA LEU A 66 -6.17 10.57 2.61
C LEU A 66 -6.19 9.22 1.88
N ASP A 67 -5.02 8.60 1.75
CA ASP A 67 -4.87 7.23 1.24
C ASP A 67 -4.79 6.25 2.43
N VAL A 68 -5.87 5.49 2.64
CA VAL A 68 -5.99 4.54 3.76
C VAL A 68 -5.43 3.18 3.33
N ALA A 69 -4.61 2.56 4.19
CA ALA A 69 -3.89 1.33 3.85
C ALA A 69 -3.01 1.47 2.60
N THR A 70 -2.36 2.63 2.47
CA THR A 70 -1.57 3.08 1.30
C THR A 70 -0.45 2.13 0.85
N GLY A 71 -0.03 1.18 1.70
CA GLY A 71 1.04 0.23 1.37
C GLY A 71 2.34 0.97 1.02
N THR A 72 2.87 0.74 -0.18
CA THR A 72 4.07 1.41 -0.71
C THR A 72 3.83 2.83 -1.24
N ALA A 73 2.62 3.36 -1.04
CA ALA A 73 2.25 4.75 -1.30
C ALA A 73 2.20 5.19 -2.77
N ASP A 74 2.16 4.25 -3.72
CA ASP A 74 2.02 4.54 -5.16
C ASP A 74 0.87 5.53 -5.44
N VAL A 75 -0.33 5.27 -4.91
CA VAL A 75 -1.52 6.11 -5.15
C VAL A 75 -1.38 7.47 -4.48
N ALA A 76 -0.98 7.50 -3.21
CA ALA A 76 -0.72 8.74 -2.47
C ALA A 76 0.29 9.67 -3.18
N ILE A 77 1.36 9.11 -3.73
CA ILE A 77 2.41 9.87 -4.44
C ILE A 77 1.91 10.32 -5.83
N MET A 78 1.20 9.46 -6.56
CA MET A 78 0.66 9.78 -7.89
C MET A 78 -0.44 10.85 -7.84
N THR A 79 -1.22 10.89 -6.77
CA THR A 79 -2.38 11.78 -6.63
C THR A 79 -2.05 13.27 -6.82
N PRO A 80 -1.12 13.89 -6.06
CA PRO A 80 -0.80 15.31 -6.23
C PRO A 80 -0.14 15.61 -7.58
N GLN A 81 0.60 14.66 -8.16
CA GLN A 81 1.20 14.80 -9.49
C GLN A 81 0.15 14.89 -10.59
N MET A 82 -0.94 14.13 -10.45
CA MET A 82 -2.02 14.06 -11.44
C MET A 82 -3.08 15.14 -11.26
N LEU A 83 -3.45 15.46 -10.02
CA LEU A 83 -4.56 16.38 -9.74
C LEU A 83 -4.12 17.84 -9.66
N LYS A 84 -2.81 18.14 -9.69
CA LYS A 84 -2.25 19.49 -9.50
C LYS A 84 -2.90 20.19 -8.30
N THR A 85 -2.91 19.51 -7.15
CA THR A 85 -3.37 20.10 -5.90
C THR A 85 -2.54 21.36 -5.64
N ASN A 86 -3.18 22.53 -5.57
CA ASN A 86 -2.49 23.75 -5.20
C ASN A 86 -1.97 23.55 -3.77
N LYS A 87 -0.67 23.79 -3.57
CA LYS A 87 -0.05 23.81 -2.25
C LYS A 87 -0.53 25.00 -1.44
#